data_AF-A0A948X7G3-F1
#
_entry.id   AF-A0A948X7G3-F1
#
_cell.length_a   1.000
_cell.length_b   1.000
_cell.length_c   1.000
_cell.angle_alpha   90.00
_cell.angle_beta   90.00
_cell.angle_gamma   90.00
#
_symmetry.space_group_name_H-M   'P 1'
#
loop_
_entity.id
_entity.type
_entity.pdbx_description
1 polymer ?
#
loop_
_entity_poly.entity_id
_entity_poly.type
_entity_poly.pdbx_seq_one_letter_code
_entity_poly.pdbx_strand_id
1 'polypeptide(L)'
;MINIQATNFKGLIATIEGKSRAAALPSNLLDPYLHQIGRDLRIAELYLRGDYTKEPYISGILYLIAHLMRERMRENGHEVTKLKVNEDLFHVLMKIYQRYIEREIVARVVGGRCEEDGDEMLCALDLQIASFSENEHFVSS
;
A
#
# COMPACT_ATOMS: atom_id res chain seq x y z
N MET A 1 -22.18 -5.32 -18.61
CA MET A 1 -21.23 -4.59 -17.76
C MET A 1 -20.95 -5.45 -16.54
N ILE A 2 -19.71 -5.91 -16.32
CA ILE A 2 -19.38 -6.69 -15.12
C ILE A 2 -19.36 -5.72 -13.94
N ASN A 3 -20.25 -5.93 -12.96
CA ASN A 3 -20.27 -5.15 -11.73
C ASN A 3 -19.05 -5.54 -10.87
N ILE A 4 -17.99 -4.74 -10.93
CA ILE A 4 -16.80 -4.94 -10.11
C ILE A 4 -17.07 -4.28 -8.76
N GLN A 5 -17.31 -5.11 -7.73
CA GLN A 5 -17.49 -4.62 -6.37
C GLN A 5 -16.17 -4.06 -5.83
N ALA A 6 -16.23 -2.86 -5.26
CA ALA A 6 -15.12 -2.24 -4.54
C ALA A 6 -14.60 -3.14 -3.40
N THR A 7 -13.37 -2.90 -2.95
CA THR A 7 -12.84 -3.53 -1.73
C THR A 7 -13.82 -3.38 -0.57
N ASN A 8 -14.05 -4.44 0.21
CA ASN A 8 -14.81 -4.35 1.46
C ASN A 8 -13.97 -3.59 2.51
N PHE A 9 -14.00 -2.26 2.40
CA PHE A 9 -13.12 -1.36 3.13
C PHE A 9 -13.31 -1.45 4.65
N LYS A 10 -14.55 -1.56 5.12
CA LYS A 10 -14.84 -1.73 6.55
C LYS A 10 -14.25 -3.03 7.10
N GLY A 11 -14.38 -4.12 6.33
CA GLY A 11 -13.78 -5.40 6.72
C GLY A 11 -12.26 -5.33 6.74
N LEU A 12 -11.64 -4.70 5.73
CA LEU A 12 -10.20 -4.51 5.66
C LEU A 12 -9.67 -3.76 6.90
N ILE A 13 -10.31 -2.64 7.26
CA ILE A 13 -9.95 -1.87 8.48
C ILE A 13 -10.02 -2.77 9.71
N ALA A 14 -11.13 -3.48 9.91
CA ALA A 14 -11.31 -4.36 11.07
C ALA A 14 -10.23 -5.46 11.15
N THR A 15 -9.67 -5.91 10.02
CA THR A 15 -8.59 -6.90 10.02
C THR A 15 -7.21 -6.34 10.36
N ILE A 16 -7.00 -5.03 10.31
CA ILE A 16 -5.67 -4.40 10.41
C ILE A 16 -5.58 -3.44 11.60
N GLU A 17 -6.70 -2.82 11.96
CA GLU A 17 -6.75 -1.83 13.03
C GLU A 17 -6.19 -2.38 14.35
N GLY A 18 -5.33 -1.59 14.99
CA GLY A 18 -4.66 -1.96 16.24
C GLY A 18 -3.55 -3.01 16.11
N LYS A 19 -3.26 -3.52 14.91
CA LYS A 19 -2.17 -4.48 14.67
C LYS A 19 -0.86 -3.77 14.30
N SER A 20 0.23 -4.53 14.32
CA SER A 20 1.54 -4.05 13.87
C SER A 20 1.57 -3.84 12.35
N ARG A 21 2.60 -3.12 11.87
CA ARG A 21 2.82 -2.86 10.44
C ARG A 21 2.74 -4.13 9.57
N ALA A 22 3.16 -5.27 10.12
CA ALA A 22 3.16 -6.55 9.42
C ALA A 22 1.76 -6.95 8.94
N ALA A 23 0.69 -6.55 9.63
CA ALA A 23 -0.69 -6.86 9.24
C ALA A 23 -1.11 -6.24 7.90
N ALA A 24 -0.42 -5.18 7.46
CA ALA A 24 -0.65 -4.53 6.17
C ALA A 24 0.30 -5.02 5.06
N LEU A 25 1.14 -6.03 5.32
CA LEU A 25 1.97 -6.65 4.29
C LEU A 25 1.14 -7.62 3.43
N PRO A 26 1.40 -7.72 2.11
CA PRO A 26 0.68 -8.65 1.23
C PRO A 26 0.62 -10.08 1.75
N SER A 27 1.73 -10.61 2.29
CA SER A 27 1.82 -11.96 2.84
C SER A 27 0.87 -12.23 4.01
N ASN A 28 0.44 -11.18 4.72
CA ASN A 28 -0.46 -11.28 5.87
C ASN A 28 -1.92 -10.91 5.53
N LEU A 29 -2.20 -10.45 4.30
CA LEU A 29 -3.56 -10.20 3.87
C LEU A 29 -4.31 -11.51 3.61
N LEU A 30 -5.59 -11.55 3.99
CA LEU A 30 -6.49 -12.63 3.59
C LEU A 30 -6.72 -12.60 2.08
N ASP A 31 -6.87 -13.76 1.45
CA ASP A 31 -7.06 -13.89 -0.01
C ASP A 31 -8.09 -12.91 -0.60
N PRO A 32 -9.29 -12.71 -0.01
CA PRO A 32 -10.25 -11.78 -0.56
C PRO A 32 -9.72 -10.34 -0.66
N TYR A 33 -8.99 -9.88 0.36
CA TYR A 33 -8.41 -8.54 0.38
C TYR A 33 -7.21 -8.44 -0.55
N LEU A 34 -6.37 -9.48 -0.61
CA LEU A 34 -5.24 -9.53 -1.51
C LEU A 34 -5.68 -9.32 -2.97
N HIS A 35 -6.68 -10.08 -3.42
CA HIS A 35 -7.21 -9.96 -4.79
C HIS A 35 -7.98 -8.65 -5.04
N GLN A 36 -8.76 -8.18 -4.06
CA GLN A 36 -9.47 -6.91 -4.18
C GLN A 36 -8.51 -5.72 -4.33
N ILE A 37 -7.47 -5.66 -3.47
CA ILE A 37 -6.46 -4.60 -3.54
C ILE A 37 -5.61 -4.71 -4.80
N GLY A 38 -5.23 -5.92 -5.23
CA GLY A 38 -4.46 -6.11 -6.47
C GLY A 38 -5.23 -5.61 -7.69
N ARG A 39 -6.53 -5.90 -7.75
CA ARG A 39 -7.43 -5.36 -8.78
C ARG A 39 -7.54 -3.85 -8.70
N ASP A 40 -7.75 -3.29 -7.51
CA ASP A 40 -7.94 -1.85 -7.33
C ASP A 40 -6.67 -1.06 -7.70
N LEU A 41 -5.48 -1.59 -7.37
CA LEU A 41 -4.19 -1.07 -7.82
C LEU A 41 -4.06 -1.08 -9.33
N ARG A 42 -4.46 -2.18 -9.97
CA ARG A 42 -4.42 -2.28 -11.44
C ARG A 42 -5.37 -1.27 -12.11
N ILE A 43 -6.56 -1.05 -11.55
CA ILE A 43 -7.49 -0.03 -12.04
C ILE A 43 -6.87 1.37 -11.86
N ALA A 44 -6.28 1.65 -10.71
CA ALA A 44 -5.62 2.92 -10.46
C ALA A 44 -4.45 3.17 -11.41
N GLU A 45 -3.63 2.16 -11.69
CA GLU A 45 -2.54 2.25 -12.67
C GLU A 45 -3.04 2.57 -14.08
N LEU A 46 -4.12 1.90 -14.53
CA LEU A 46 -4.73 2.17 -15.84
C LEU A 46 -5.28 3.60 -15.92
N TYR A 47 -5.95 4.05 -14.85
CA TYR A 47 -6.46 5.41 -14.73
C TYR A 47 -5.34 6.45 -14.84
N LEU A 48 -4.23 6.25 -14.14
CA LEU A 48 -3.04 7.13 -14.21
C LEU A 48 -2.37 7.12 -15.60
N ARG A 49 -2.58 6.08 -16.40
CA ARG A 49 -2.09 5.98 -17.79
C ARG A 49 -3.07 6.56 -18.82
N GLY A 50 -4.19 7.14 -18.37
CA GLY A 50 -5.18 7.78 -19.23
C GLY A 50 -6.36 6.89 -19.65
N ASP A 51 -6.48 5.67 -19.11
CA ASP A 51 -7.68 4.84 -19.28
C ASP A 51 -8.71 5.18 -18.21
N TYR A 52 -9.62 6.09 -18.56
CA TYR A 52 -10.68 6.57 -17.66
C TYR A 52 -11.96 5.75 -17.76
N THR A 53 -11.92 4.52 -18.31
CA THR A 53 -13.12 3.68 -18.44
C THR A 53 -13.68 3.19 -17.09
N LYS A 54 -12.86 3.23 -16.03
CA LYS A 54 -13.23 2.84 -14.67
C LYS A 54 -12.62 3.79 -13.66
N GLU A 55 -13.41 4.20 -12.67
CA GLU A 55 -12.93 5.00 -11.55
C GLU A 55 -12.19 4.10 -10.54
N PRO A 56 -11.01 4.51 -10.02
CA PRO A 56 -10.22 3.69 -9.13
C PRO A 56 -10.73 3.74 -7.68
N TYR A 57 -10.79 2.57 -7.05
CA TYR A 57 -11.10 2.45 -5.62
C TYR A 57 -9.83 2.54 -4.76
N ILE A 58 -9.42 3.76 -4.40
CA ILE A 58 -8.12 3.98 -3.74
C ILE A 58 -8.14 3.87 -2.21
N SER A 59 -9.30 3.83 -1.56
CA SER A 59 -9.40 3.92 -0.09
C SER A 59 -8.69 2.79 0.65
N GLY A 60 -8.80 1.54 0.15
CA GLY A 60 -8.12 0.39 0.75
C GLY A 60 -6.60 0.49 0.64
N ILE A 61 -6.12 0.92 -0.54
CA ILE A 61 -4.69 1.12 -0.82
C ILE A 61 -4.12 2.22 0.09
N LEU A 62 -4.82 3.36 0.17
CA LEU A 62 -4.46 4.48 1.03
C LEU A 62 -4.36 4.05 2.49
N TYR A 63 -5.34 3.28 2.98
CA TYR A 63 -5.33 2.82 4.36
C TYR A 63 -4.16 1.87 4.65
N LEU A 64 -3.83 0.96 3.75
CA LEU A 64 -2.71 0.03 3.89
C LEU A 64 -1.37 0.77 3.96
N ILE A 65 -1.14 1.69 3.01
CA ILE A 65 0.08 2.52 2.98
C ILE A 65 0.16 3.40 4.23
N ALA A 66 -0.94 4.07 4.60
CA ALA A 66 -0.97 4.91 5.79
C ALA A 66 -0.73 4.11 7.08
N HIS A 67 -1.25 2.89 7.19
CA HIS A 67 -1.00 2.01 8.32
C HIS A 67 0.48 1.63 8.42
N LEU A 68 1.10 1.23 7.30
CA LEU A 68 2.53 0.92 7.25
C LEU A 68 3.39 2.11 7.70
N MET A 69 3.12 3.30 7.16
CA MET A 69 3.84 4.52 7.52
C MET A 69 3.65 4.90 8.99
N ARG A 70 2.40 4.86 9.48
CA ARG A 70 2.07 5.23 10.85
C ARG A 70 2.74 4.32 11.86
N GLU A 71 2.64 3.01 11.70
CA GLU A 71 3.25 2.07 12.63
C GLU A 71 4.79 2.15 12.58
N ARG A 72 5.38 2.39 11.40
CA ARG A 72 6.83 2.62 11.27
C ARG A 72 7.31 3.83 12.06
N MET A 73 6.60 4.95 11.97
CA MET A 73 6.92 6.16 12.74
C MET A 73 6.74 5.95 14.24
N ARG A 74 5.72 5.19 14.67
CA ARG A 74 5.53 4.81 16.08
C ARG A 74 6.66 3.94 16.60
N GLU A 75 7.16 2.99 15.81
CA GLU A 75 8.33 2.16 16.16
C GLU A 75 9.60 3.00 16.34
N ASN A 76 9.72 4.12 15.62
CA ASN A 76 10.81 5.09 15.78
C ASN A 76 10.56 6.11 16.91
N GLY A 77 9.53 5.92 17.73
CA GLY A 77 9.24 6.79 18.88
C GLY A 77 8.51 8.10 18.53
N HIS A 78 7.97 8.23 17.32
CA HIS A 78 7.19 9.40 16.93
C HIS A 78 5.70 9.18 17.17
N GLU A 79 5.05 10.15 17.81
CA GLU A 79 3.59 10.20 17.87
C GLU A 79 3.04 10.72 16.54
N VAL A 80 2.27 9.88 15.84
CA VAL A 80 1.74 10.21 14.52
C VAL A 80 0.28 10.65 14.64
N THR A 81 0.05 11.96 14.58
CA THR A 81 -1.31 12.53 14.52
C THR A 81 -1.71 12.95 13.11
N LYS A 82 -0.73 13.20 12.24
CA LYS A 82 -0.92 13.56 10.83
C LYS A 82 0.17 12.94 9.96
N LEU A 83 -0.22 12.42 8.80
CA LEU A 83 0.70 12.00 7.74
C LEU A 83 0.63 13.03 6.61
N LYS A 84 1.80 13.55 6.21
CA LYS A 84 1.94 14.40 5.03
C LYS A 84 2.63 13.57 3.96
N VAL A 85 2.00 13.42 2.81
CA VAL A 85 2.51 12.67 1.67
C VAL A 85 2.22 13.51 0.43
N ASN A 86 3.24 13.77 -0.39
CA ASN A 86 3.03 14.42 -1.68
C ASN A 86 2.60 13.39 -2.74
N GLU A 87 2.12 13.87 -3.88
CA GLU A 87 1.58 13.01 -4.94
C GLU A 87 2.63 12.06 -5.52
N ASP A 88 3.86 12.53 -5.75
CA ASP A 88 4.94 11.72 -6.32
C ASP A 88 5.34 10.56 -5.40
N LEU A 89 5.54 10.84 -4.11
CA LEU A 89 5.81 9.82 -3.10
C LEU A 89 4.64 8.83 -3.05
N PHE A 90 3.40 9.33 -3.04
CA PHE A 90 2.23 8.45 -3.03
C PHE A 90 2.21 7.49 -4.24
N HIS A 91 2.47 8.00 -5.45
CA HIS A 91 2.57 7.17 -6.65
C HIS A 91 3.67 6.11 -6.55
N VAL A 92 4.83 6.46 -5.98
CA VAL A 92 5.92 5.51 -5.77
C VAL A 92 5.52 4.43 -4.76
N LEU A 93 4.93 4.82 -3.63
CA LEU A 93 4.47 3.87 -2.59
C LEU A 93 3.40 2.91 -3.15
N MET A 94 2.47 3.40 -3.98
CA MET A 94 1.50 2.55 -4.67
C MET A 94 2.17 1.52 -5.60
N LYS A 95 3.17 1.94 -6.39
CA LYS A 95 3.89 1.02 -7.29
C LYS A 95 4.66 -0.05 -6.52
N ILE A 96 5.29 0.33 -5.40
CA ILE A 96 5.96 -0.64 -4.51
C ILE A 96 4.93 -1.64 -4.00
N TYR A 97 3.81 -1.16 -3.45
CA TYR A 97 2.76 -2.03 -2.92
C TYR A 97 2.20 -2.97 -4.01
N GLN A 98 1.97 -2.46 -5.22
CA GLN A 98 1.51 -3.25 -6.37
C GLN A 98 2.49 -4.36 -6.74
N ARG A 99 3.79 -4.08 -6.78
CA ARG A 99 4.79 -5.11 -7.10
C ARG A 99 4.71 -6.30 -6.14
N TYR A 100 4.61 -6.04 -4.83
CA TYR A 100 4.61 -7.11 -3.83
C TYR A 100 3.26 -7.81 -3.72
N ILE A 101 2.14 -7.12 -3.95
CA ILE A 101 0.84 -7.78 -3.98
C ILE A 101 0.71 -8.73 -5.17
N GLU A 102 1.22 -8.35 -6.34
CA GLU A 102 1.21 -9.20 -7.53
C GLU A 102 2.07 -10.45 -7.32
N ARG A 103 3.26 -10.30 -6.71
CA ARG A 103 4.14 -11.42 -6.36
C ARG A 103 3.47 -12.38 -5.38
N GLU A 104 2.86 -11.86 -4.31
CA GLU A 104 2.16 -12.68 -3.33
C GLU A 104 0.97 -13.44 -3.94
N ILE A 105 0.18 -12.79 -4.81
CA ILE A 105 -0.91 -13.44 -5.54
C ILE A 105 -0.37 -14.61 -6.36
N VAL A 106 0.70 -14.39 -7.13
CA VAL A 106 1.33 -15.45 -7.96
C VAL A 106 1.86 -16.58 -7.08
N ALA A 107 2.55 -16.25 -5.98
CA ALA A 107 3.09 -17.21 -5.04
C ALA A 107 2.01 -18.14 -4.48
N ARG A 108 0.87 -17.58 -4.02
CA ARG A 108 -0.27 -18.38 -3.53
C ARG A 108 -0.85 -19.29 -4.61
N VAL A 109 -0.98 -18.80 -5.84
CA VAL A 109 -1.50 -19.59 -6.97
C VAL A 109 -0.61 -20.77 -7.30
N VAL A 110 0.72 -20.62 -7.23
CA VAL A 110 1.68 -21.71 -7.54
C VAL A 110 2.03 -22.57 -6.31
N GLY A 111 1.43 -22.30 -5.14
CA GLY A 111 1.71 -23.01 -3.90
C GLY A 111 3.08 -22.69 -3.28
N GLY A 112 3.68 -21.56 -3.66
CA GLY A 112 4.95 -21.07 -3.12
C GLY A 112 4.76 -20.14 -1.91
N ARG A 113 5.89 -19.62 -1.40
CA ARG A 113 5.94 -18.57 -0.37
C ARG A 113 6.96 -17.50 -0.75
N CYS A 114 6.64 -16.26 -0.41
CA CYS A 114 7.50 -15.09 -0.59
C CYS A 114 8.00 -14.61 0.78
N GLU A 115 8.80 -15.43 1.47
CA GLU A 115 9.16 -15.19 2.89
C GLU A 115 9.99 -13.91 3.08
N GLU A 116 10.84 -13.55 2.11
CA GLU A 116 11.70 -12.36 2.15
C GLU A 116 11.03 -11.08 1.63
N ASP A 117 9.96 -11.21 0.82
CA ASP A 117 9.31 -10.08 0.15
C ASP A 117 8.76 -9.03 1.15
N GLY A 118 8.37 -9.46 2.36
CA GLY A 118 7.89 -8.55 3.39
C GLY A 118 8.98 -7.57 3.85
N ASP A 119 10.18 -8.08 4.11
CA ASP A 119 11.31 -7.26 4.55
C ASP A 119 11.86 -6.41 3.39
N GLU A 120 11.94 -6.98 2.19
CA GLU A 120 12.30 -6.23 0.97
C GLU A 120 11.33 -5.07 0.69
N MET A 121 10.02 -5.30 0.89
CA MET A 121 9.01 -4.27 0.73
C MET A 121 9.17 -3.17 1.75
N LEU A 122 9.33 -3.50 3.03
CA LEU A 122 9.54 -2.51 4.09
C LEU A 122 10.81 -1.70 3.85
N CYS A 123 11.89 -2.34 3.44
CA CYS A 123 13.14 -1.67 3.06
C CYS A 123 12.94 -0.70 1.88
N ALA A 124 12.22 -1.14 0.83
CA ALA A 124 11.91 -0.29 -0.31
C ALA A 124 11.06 0.93 0.08
N LEU A 125 10.06 0.75 0.96
CA LEU A 125 9.24 1.86 1.47
C LEU A 125 10.08 2.84 2.28
N ASP A 126 10.92 2.34 3.19
CA ASP A 126 11.80 3.16 4.04
C ASP A 126 12.75 4.02 3.19
N LEU A 127 13.36 3.45 2.14
CA LEU A 127 14.25 4.17 1.22
C LEU A 127 13.54 5.34 0.51
N GLN A 128 12.28 5.16 0.10
CA GLN A 128 11.53 6.22 -0.58
C GLN A 128 11.04 7.29 0.41
N ILE A 129 10.64 6.90 1.61
CA ILE A 129 10.23 7.88 2.63
C ILE A 129 11.43 8.75 3.05
N ALA A 130 12.60 8.15 3.20
CA ALA A 130 13.83 8.87 3.53
C ALA A 130 14.25 9.83 2.41
N SER A 131 14.26 9.37 1.15
CA SER A 131 14.68 10.20 0.01
C SER A 131 13.78 11.42 -0.20
N PHE A 132 12.49 11.31 0.10
CA PHE A 132 11.57 12.45 0.03
C PHE A 132 11.68 13.41 1.22
N SER A 133 12.07 12.90 2.40
CA SER A 133 12.29 13.73 3.60
C SER A 133 13.52 14.63 3.47
N GLU A 134 14.57 14.15 2.82
CA GLU A 134 15.80 14.93 2.56
C GLU A 134 15.58 16.04 1.52
N ASN A 135 14.60 15.88 0.63
CA ASN A 135 14.26 16.84 -0.42
C ASN A 135 13.29 17.95 0.02
N GLU A 136 12.66 17.86 1.20
CA GLU A 136 11.81 18.94 1.74
C GLU A 136 12.61 20.07 2.45
N HIS A 137 13.95 20.02 2.45
CA HIS A 137 14.81 21.11 2.91
C HIS A 137 14.99 22.25 1.88
N PHE A 138 13.93 22.70 1.21
CA PHE A 138 13.93 23.99 0.50
C PHE A 138 12.51 24.57 0.47
N VAL A 139 12.18 25.43 1.43
CA VAL A 139 11.90 26.87 1.31
C VAL A 139 11.41 27.32 2.70
N SER A 140 12.33 27.88 3.48
CA SER A 140 11.99 28.83 4.54
C SER A 140 12.09 30.23 3.94
N SER A 141 10.95 30.87 3.68
CA SER A 141 10.79 32.32 3.50
C SER A 141 9.31 32.66 3.63
#